data_AF-A0A965B0K5-F1
#
_entry.id   AF-A0A965B0K5-F1
#
_cell.length_a   1.000
_cell.length_b   1.000
_cell.length_c   1.000
_cell.angle_alpha   90.00
_cell.angle_beta   90.00
_cell.angle_gamma   90.00
#
_symmetry.space_group_name_H-M   'P 1'
#
loop_
_entity.id
_entity.type
_entity.pdbx_description
1 polymer ?
#
loop_
_entity_poly.entity_id
_entity_poly.type
_entity_poly.pdbx_seq_one_letter_code
_entity_poly.pdbx_strand_id
1 'polypeptide(L)'
;NVFIIINANETPQKDAETIIPRLTTKLSLEEQHKKEMHHHKATLQEINDTYHEVKKNHTTYKARAAALSDEVKKPIVSYRVKDLHAIAVTYVEKFSILEQYWHGKLQAAQEELHRLEEEYKKNREEKELNNFNN
;
A
#
# COMPACT_ATOMS: atom_id res chain seq x y z
N ASN A 1 -15.26 -19.29 -40.25
CA ASN A 1 -16.03 -18.96 -41.47
C ASN A 1 -17.29 -19.80 -41.54
N VAL A 2 -18.32 -19.34 -40.84
CA VAL A 2 -19.70 -19.80 -40.98
C VAL A 2 -20.50 -18.53 -41.27
N PHE A 3 -21.12 -18.45 -42.44
CA PHE A 3 -21.90 -17.28 -42.88
C PHE A 3 -23.38 -17.56 -42.62
N ILE A 4 -24.02 -16.79 -41.75
CA ILE A 4 -25.48 -16.82 -41.57
C ILE A 4 -26.05 -15.65 -42.38
N ILE A 5 -26.83 -15.96 -43.42
CA ILE A 5 -27.58 -14.99 -44.20
C ILE A 5 -28.90 -14.74 -43.48
N ILE A 6 -29.09 -13.54 -42.93
CA ILE A 6 -30.37 -13.11 -42.34
C ILE A 6 -31.20 -12.48 -43.46
N ASN A 7 -32.40 -13.00 -43.67
CA ASN A 7 -33.35 -12.46 -44.63
C ASN A 7 -33.90 -11.13 -44.09
N ALA A 8 -33.50 -10.01 -44.70
CA ALA A 8 -33.88 -8.66 -44.28
C ALA A 8 -35.18 -8.25 -44.98
N ASN A 9 -36.33 -8.50 -44.36
CA ASN A 9 -37.61 -7.98 -44.86
C ASN A 9 -38.66 -7.63 -43.81
N GLU A 10 -38.26 -7.27 -42.59
CA GLU A 10 -39.13 -6.58 -41.63
C GLU A 10 -38.35 -5.45 -40.94
N THR A 11 -38.76 -4.22 -41.19
CA THR A 11 -38.40 -2.99 -40.45
C THR A 11 -39.72 -2.30 -40.09
N PRO A 12 -39.83 -1.41 -39.07
CA PRO A 12 -38.81 -0.85 -38.18
C PRO A 12 -39.23 -0.70 -36.68
N GLN A 13 -38.27 -0.32 -35.82
CA GLN A 13 -38.46 0.54 -34.63
C GLN A 13 -39.51 0.12 -33.58
N LYS A 14 -39.08 -0.55 -32.50
CA LYS A 14 -39.53 -0.19 -31.12
C LYS A 14 -38.73 -0.76 -29.94
N ASP A 15 -37.88 -1.77 -30.14
CA ASP A 15 -37.21 -2.45 -29.00
C ASP A 15 -35.68 -2.34 -28.97
N ALA A 16 -35.09 -1.30 -29.58
CA ALA A 16 -33.63 -1.08 -29.55
C ALA A 16 -33.11 -0.40 -28.26
N GLU A 17 -33.97 -0.20 -27.25
CA GLU A 17 -33.58 0.33 -25.94
C GLU A 17 -33.36 -0.76 -24.88
N THR A 18 -33.31 -2.04 -25.24
CA THR A 18 -33.02 -3.08 -24.25
C THR A 18 -32.09 -4.11 -24.85
N ILE A 19 -31.00 -4.39 -24.12
CA ILE A 19 -30.02 -5.46 -24.38
C ILE A 19 -28.85 -5.06 -25.29
N ILE A 20 -28.03 -4.10 -24.84
CA ILE A 20 -26.59 -4.39 -24.80
C ILE A 20 -26.39 -5.15 -23.48
N PRO A 21 -26.18 -6.48 -23.48
CA PRO A 21 -25.62 -7.11 -22.30
C PRO A 21 -24.21 -6.55 -22.18
N ARG A 22 -23.93 -5.92 -21.03
CA ARG A 22 -22.57 -5.62 -20.59
C ARG A 22 -21.75 -6.92 -20.64
N LEU A 23 -21.04 -7.15 -21.74
CA LEU A 23 -19.88 -8.03 -21.81
C LEU A 23 -18.70 -7.35 -21.10
N THR A 24 -18.93 -6.93 -19.85
CA THR A 24 -17.84 -6.65 -18.91
C THR A 24 -17.35 -8.01 -18.44
N THR A 25 -16.23 -8.43 -18.99
CA THR A 25 -15.44 -9.59 -18.60
C THR A 25 -15.38 -9.68 -17.08
N LYS A 26 -16.14 -10.61 -16.49
CA LYS A 26 -16.01 -10.93 -15.07
C LYS A 26 -14.66 -11.65 -14.93
N LEU A 27 -13.68 -10.96 -14.35
CA LEU A 27 -12.46 -11.62 -13.88
C LEU A 27 -12.87 -12.80 -13.00
N SER A 28 -12.17 -13.93 -13.15
CA SER A 28 -12.36 -15.03 -12.21
C SER A 28 -12.02 -14.55 -10.80
N LEU A 29 -12.71 -15.10 -9.78
CA LEU A 29 -12.45 -14.78 -8.37
C LEU A 29 -10.96 -14.91 -8.01
N GLU A 30 -10.26 -15.84 -8.65
CA GLU A 30 -8.83 -16.08 -8.47
C GLU A 30 -7.95 -14.98 -9.08
N GLU A 31 -8.28 -14.49 -10.27
CA GLU A 31 -7.55 -13.37 -10.87
C GLU A 31 -7.79 -12.06 -10.12
N GLN A 32 -9.00 -11.86 -9.59
CA GLN A 32 -9.31 -10.71 -8.74
C GLN A 32 -8.45 -10.73 -7.46
N HIS A 33 -8.36 -11.85 -6.74
CA HIS A 33 -7.50 -11.99 -5.57
C HIS A 33 -6.00 -11.82 -5.90
N LYS A 34 -5.52 -12.38 -7.02
CA LYS A 34 -4.12 -12.20 -7.44
C LYS A 34 -3.80 -10.73 -7.69
N LYS A 35 -4.71 -10.00 -8.34
CA LYS A 35 -4.56 -8.57 -8.60
C LYS A 35 -4.57 -7.76 -7.29
N GLU A 36 -5.46 -8.11 -6.37
CA GLU A 36 -5.57 -7.47 -5.06
C GLU A 36 -4.33 -7.69 -4.19
N MET A 37 -3.82 -8.92 -4.10
CA MET A 37 -2.57 -9.21 -3.39
C MET A 37 -1.38 -8.48 -4.02
N HIS A 38 -1.29 -8.44 -5.35
CA HIS A 38 -0.22 -7.71 -6.04
C HIS A 38 -0.26 -6.21 -5.70
N HIS A 39 -1.46 -5.61 -5.67
CA HIS A 39 -1.64 -4.22 -5.27
C HIS A 39 -1.19 -4.00 -3.81
N HIS A 40 -1.60 -4.86 -2.87
CA HIS A 40 -1.21 -4.73 -1.47
C HIS A 40 0.30 -4.92 -1.24
N LYS A 41 0.95 -5.82 -2.00
CA LYS A 41 2.42 -5.97 -1.97
C LYS A 41 3.13 -4.71 -2.45
N ALA A 42 2.63 -4.05 -3.49
CA ALA A 42 3.19 -2.78 -3.96
C ALA A 42 3.03 -1.67 -2.90
N THR A 43 1.83 -1.52 -2.33
CA THR A 43 1.57 -0.56 -1.25
C THR A 43 2.45 -0.81 -0.02
N LEU A 44 2.63 -2.07 0.37
CA LEU A 44 3.51 -2.44 1.48
C LEU A 44 4.96 -2.02 1.23
N GLN A 45 5.44 -2.20 0.00
CA GLN A 45 6.79 -1.81 -0.39
C GLN A 45 6.98 -0.29 -0.29
N GLU A 46 6.03 0.50 -0.82
CA GLU A 46 6.09 1.97 -0.74
C GLU A 46 6.11 2.48 0.71
N ILE A 47 5.28 1.87 1.58
CA ILE A 47 5.24 2.20 3.02
C ILE A 47 6.57 1.84 3.68
N ASN A 48 7.13 0.68 3.37
CA ASN A 48 8.40 0.22 3.94
C ASN A 48 9.56 1.14 3.54
N ASP A 49 9.63 1.53 2.26
CA ASP A 49 10.66 2.44 1.76
C ASP A 49 10.57 3.80 2.46
N THR A 50 9.35 4.33 2.61
CA THR A 50 9.11 5.60 3.33
C THR A 50 9.49 5.50 4.81
N TYR A 51 9.10 4.41 5.49
CA TYR A 51 9.47 4.16 6.89
C TYR A 51 10.99 4.17 7.09
N HIS A 52 11.72 3.49 6.21
CA HIS A 52 13.18 3.42 6.27
C HIS A 52 13.85 4.78 6.04
N GLU A 53 13.33 5.60 5.12
CA GLU A 53 13.82 6.97 4.91
C GLU A 53 13.63 7.84 6.15
N VAL A 54 12.43 7.81 6.74
CA VAL A 54 12.09 8.56 7.96
C VAL A 54 12.99 8.14 9.12
N LYS A 55 13.19 6.84 9.32
CA LYS A 55 14.07 6.28 10.36
C LYS A 55 15.53 6.71 10.18
N LYS A 56 16.02 6.74 8.94
CA LYS A 56 17.38 7.22 8.62
C LYS A 56 17.55 8.70 8.96
N ASN A 57 16.57 9.53 8.60
CA ASN A 57 16.57 10.95 8.95
C ASN A 57 16.51 11.16 10.46
N HIS A 58 15.64 10.44 11.16
CA HIS A 58 15.57 10.47 12.62
C HIS A 58 16.93 10.18 13.29
N THR A 59 17.59 9.10 12.85
CA THR A 59 18.92 8.71 13.35
C THR A 59 19.96 9.81 13.11
N THR A 60 19.92 10.44 11.94
CA THR A 60 20.83 11.54 11.58
C THR A 60 20.66 12.75 12.50
N TYR A 61 19.42 13.18 12.75
CA TYR A 61 19.16 14.31 13.64
C TYR A 61 19.47 13.98 15.11
N LYS A 62 19.25 12.73 15.55
CA LYS A 62 19.68 12.26 16.88
C LYS A 62 21.19 12.39 17.06
N ALA A 63 21.96 11.92 16.09
CA ALA A 63 23.42 12.03 16.11
C ALA A 63 23.89 13.49 16.13
N ARG A 64 23.26 14.37 15.33
CA ARG A 64 23.56 15.82 15.33
C ARG A 64 23.24 16.49 16.66
N ALA A 65 22.08 16.20 17.25
CA ALA A 65 21.70 16.75 18.55
C ALA A 65 22.68 16.30 19.65
N ALA A 66 23.09 15.03 19.64
CA ALA A 66 24.08 14.49 20.57
C ALA A 66 25.44 15.18 20.41
N ALA A 67 25.94 15.33 19.18
CA ALA A 67 27.22 15.99 18.91
C ALA A 67 27.26 17.45 19.38
N LEU A 68 26.15 18.18 19.25
CA LEU A 68 26.05 19.58 19.69
C LEU A 68 25.81 19.71 21.20
N SER A 69 25.29 18.67 21.86
CA SER A 69 24.94 18.71 23.30
C SER A 69 26.15 19.04 24.17
N ASP A 70 27.30 18.44 23.88
CA ASP A 70 28.52 18.65 24.66
C ASP A 70 29.17 20.02 24.39
N GLU A 71 28.94 20.62 23.22
CA GLU A 71 29.35 21.99 22.95
C GLU A 71 28.48 23.02 23.68
N VAL A 72 27.17 22.77 23.77
CA VAL A 72 26.22 23.66 24.48
C VAL A 72 26.49 23.71 25.99
N LYS A 73 27.04 22.65 26.58
CA LYS A 73 27.41 22.60 28.01
C LYS A 73 28.66 23.40 28.37
N LYS A 74 29.44 23.86 27.38
CA LYS A 74 30.67 24.62 27.64
C LYS A 74 30.34 26.03 28.19
N PRO A 75 31.16 26.58 29.10
CA PRO A 75 30.91 27.90 29.71
C PRO A 75 30.95 29.05 28.69
N ILE A 76 31.68 28.89 27.59
CA ILE A 76 31.68 29.81 26.45
C ILE A 76 31.20 29.01 25.23
N VAL A 77 29.99 29.30 24.77
CA VAL A 77 29.38 28.69 23.59
C VAL A 77 28.75 29.78 22.73
N SER A 78 28.88 29.65 21.41
CA SER A 78 28.28 30.61 20.48
C SER A 78 26.76 30.44 20.41
N TYR A 79 26.03 31.53 20.19
CA TYR A 79 24.59 31.51 19.95
C TYR A 79 24.21 30.60 18.77
N ARG A 80 25.02 30.58 17.71
CA ARG A 80 24.82 29.71 16.54
C ARG A 80 24.81 28.23 16.90
N VAL A 81 25.67 27.77 17.81
CA VAL A 81 25.70 26.37 18.27
C VAL A 81 24.45 26.04 19.07
N LYS A 82 23.97 26.97 19.91
CA LYS A 82 22.69 26.82 20.63
C LYS A 82 21.50 26.69 19.68
N ASP A 83 21.43 27.55 18.67
CA ASP A 83 20.34 27.51 17.67
C ASP A 83 20.37 26.21 16.87
N LEU A 84 21.55 25.78 16.42
CA LEU A 84 21.70 24.51 15.71
C LEU A 84 21.31 23.31 16.58
N HIS A 85 21.64 23.33 17.87
CA HIS A 85 21.23 22.29 18.81
C HIS A 85 19.70 22.27 18.98
N ALA A 86 19.08 23.43 19.20
CA ALA A 86 17.62 23.54 19.33
C ALA A 86 16.91 23.03 18.06
N ILE A 87 17.38 23.44 16.88
CA ILE A 87 16.87 22.96 15.60
C ILE A 87 16.99 21.43 15.51
N ALA A 88 18.16 20.87 15.83
CA ALA A 88 18.38 19.44 15.78
C ALA A 88 17.42 18.67 16.72
N VAL A 89 17.23 19.15 17.95
CA VAL A 89 16.28 18.58 18.92
C VAL A 89 14.85 18.62 18.39
N THR A 90 14.40 19.75 17.86
CA THR A 90 13.05 19.86 17.25
C THR A 90 12.87 18.87 16.10
N TYR A 91 13.88 18.66 15.26
CA TYR A 91 13.80 17.66 14.20
C TYR A 91 13.78 16.23 14.75
N VAL A 92 14.52 15.92 15.82
CA VAL A 92 14.43 14.61 16.49
C VAL A 92 13.00 14.32 16.92
N GLU A 93 12.33 15.28 17.59
CA GLU A 93 10.94 15.11 18.03
C GLU A 93 9.99 14.89 16.84
N LYS A 94 10.10 15.72 15.80
CA LYS A 94 9.28 15.59 14.58
C LYS A 94 9.46 14.24 13.91
N PHE A 95 10.71 13.80 13.74
CA PHE A 95 11.00 12.52 13.10
C PHE A 95 10.64 11.33 13.99
N SER A 96 10.63 11.47 15.32
CA SER A 96 10.12 10.44 16.23
C SER A 96 8.62 10.18 16.03
N ILE A 97 7.82 11.25 15.89
CA ILE A 97 6.38 11.14 15.62
C ILE A 97 6.15 10.51 14.24
N LEU A 98 6.89 10.96 13.22
CA LEU A 98 6.79 10.39 11.87
C LEU A 98 7.20 8.92 11.83
N GLU A 99 8.28 8.53 12.52
CA GLU A 99 8.71 7.13 12.58
C GLU A 99 7.62 6.26 13.20
N GLN A 100 7.00 6.70 14.30
CA GLN A 100 5.90 5.97 14.93
C GLN A 100 4.68 5.84 14.00
N TYR A 101 4.32 6.93 13.30
CA TYR A 101 3.22 6.92 12.34
C TYR A 101 3.45 5.90 11.22
N TRP A 102 4.61 5.96 10.57
CA TRP A 102 4.95 5.05 9.46
C TRP A 102 5.14 3.61 9.94
N HIS A 103 5.63 3.40 11.16
CA HIS A 103 5.70 2.07 11.75
C HIS A 103 4.31 1.45 11.93
N GLY A 104 3.34 2.23 12.45
CA GLY A 104 1.95 1.76 12.57
C GLY A 104 1.30 1.48 11.22
N LYS A 105 1.58 2.30 10.19
CA LYS A 105 1.15 2.05 8.81
C LYS A 105 1.75 0.77 8.23
N LEU A 106 3.02 0.51 8.49
CA LEU A 106 3.70 -0.71 8.05
C LEU A 106 3.07 -1.95 8.68
N GLN A 107 2.81 -1.93 9.99
CA GLN A 107 2.14 -3.04 10.69
C GLN A 107 0.75 -3.33 10.13
N ALA A 108 -0.08 -2.30 9.97
CA ALA A 108 -1.42 -2.46 9.41
C ALA A 108 -1.40 -3.02 7.98
N ALA A 109 -0.46 -2.57 7.14
CA ALA A 109 -0.32 -3.09 5.78
C ALA A 109 0.16 -4.56 5.75
N GLN A 110 1.03 -4.96 6.68
CA GLN A 110 1.49 -6.34 6.82
C GLN A 110 0.36 -7.28 7.29
N GLU A 111 -0.43 -6.84 8.27
CA GLU A 111 -1.58 -7.58 8.77
C GLU A 111 -2.64 -7.79 7.68
N GLU A 112 -2.94 -6.75 6.90
CA GLU A 112 -3.90 -6.85 5.80
C GLU A 112 -3.40 -7.79 4.69
N LEU A 113 -2.10 -7.73 4.34
CA LEU A 113 -1.53 -8.65 3.37
C LEU A 113 -1.62 -10.11 3.87
N HIS A 114 -1.31 -10.33 5.15
CA HIS A 114 -1.43 -11.66 5.76
C HIS A 114 -2.88 -12.17 5.73
N ARG A 115 -3.85 -11.32 6.06
CA ARG A 115 -5.29 -11.64 5.99
C ARG A 115 -5.69 -12.11 4.60
N LEU A 116 -5.28 -11.38 3.56
CA LEU A 116 -5.56 -11.74 2.16
C LEU A 116 -4.89 -13.06 1.76
N GLU A 117 -3.67 -13.32 2.22
CA GLU A 117 -2.96 -14.57 1.96
C GLU A 117 -3.66 -15.78 2.63
N GLU A 118 -4.17 -15.62 3.84
CA GLU A 118 -4.97 -16.65 4.53
C GLU A 118 -6.32 -16.90 3.84
N GLU A 119 -7.03 -15.84 3.45
CA GLU A 119 -8.29 -15.94 2.70
C GLU A 119 -8.08 -16.67 1.37
N TYR A 120 -7.01 -16.34 0.64
CA TYR A 120 -6.67 -17.02 -0.61
C TYR A 120 -6.38 -18.52 -0.38
N LYS A 121 -5.65 -18.85 0.68
CA LYS A 121 -5.33 -20.24 1.04
C LYS A 121 -6.58 -21.05 1.37
N LYS A 122 -7.47 -20.53 2.22
CA LYS A 122 -8.74 -21.19 2.57
C LYS A 122 -9.61 -21.46 1.33
N ASN A 123 -9.76 -20.47 0.45
CA ASN A 123 -10.52 -20.62 -0.79
C ASN A 123 -9.95 -21.69 -1.73
N ARG A 124 -8.62 -21.89 -1.70
CA ARG A 124 -7.98 -22.96 -2.48
C ARG A 124 -8.24 -24.33 -1.87
N GLU A 125 -8.10 -24.47 -0.56
CA GLU A 125 -8.36 -25.72 0.17
C GLU A 125 -9.83 -26.16 0.01
N GLU A 126 -10.78 -25.23 0.09
CA GLU A 126 -12.20 -25.52 -0.14
C GLU A 126 -12.49 -25.98 -1.57
N LYS A 127 -11.83 -25.39 -2.58
CA LYS A 127 -11.93 -25.87 -3.97
C LYS A 127 -11.35 -27.27 -4.15
N GLU A 128 -10.20 -27.54 -3.53
CA GLU A 128 -9.56 -28.86 -3.59
C GLU A 128 -10.45 -29.95 -2.93
N LEU A 129 -11.06 -29.65 -1.78
CA LEU A 129 -12.02 -30.54 -1.12
C LEU A 129 -13.29 -30.77 -1.95
N ASN A 130 -13.86 -29.72 -2.56
CA ASN A 130 -15.02 -29.84 -3.44
C ASN A 130 -14.73 -30.63 -4.72
N ASN A 131 -13.49 -30.60 -5.21
CA ASN A 131 -13.06 -31.42 -6.35
C ASN A 131 -12.79 -32.88 -5.96
N PHE A 132 -12.46 -33.17 -4.71
CA PHE A 132 -12.25 -34.54 -4.22
C PHE A 132 -13.58 -35.26 -3.90
N ASN A 133 -14.59 -34.51 -3.44
CA ASN A 133 -15.91 -35.06 -3.07
C ASN A 133 -16.86 -35.28 -4.28
N ASN A 134 -16.54 -34.75 -5.46
CA ASN A 134 -17.26 -34.96 -6.72
C ASN A 134 -16.56 -36.02 -7.57
#